data_AF-A0A1H7MKU5-F1
#
_entry.id   AF-A0A1H7MKU5-F1
#
_cell.length_a   1.000
_cell.length_b   1.000
_cell.length_c   1.000
_cell.angle_alpha   90.00
_cell.angle_beta   90.00
_cell.angle_gamma   90.00
#
_symmetry.space_group_name_H-M   'P 1'
#
loop_
_entity.id
_entity.type
_entity.pdbx_description
1 polymer ?
#
loop_
_entity_poly.entity_id
_entity_poly.type
_entity_poly.pdbx_seq_one_letter_code
_entity_poly.pdbx_strand_id
1 'polypeptide(L)'
;MAIYGIGTDIIQISRVAAVMERTEGRFASRVLGPDELRVYEARNARSAVRGLAYLCTRFSAKEAFSKAIGTGMHWPMTWRAVQTLNEPSGRPVMVASGELAQWLDARGISVRVTISDERDYAVSFVIAETVDAASPAA
;
A
#
# COMPACT_ATOMS: atom_id res chain seq x y z
N MET A 1 1.46 22.04 -8.88
CA MET A 1 1.57 20.75 -8.18
C MET A 1 2.78 20.05 -8.74
N ALA A 2 3.72 19.71 -7.87
CA ALA A 2 4.93 18.97 -8.23
C ALA A 2 4.85 17.54 -7.74
N ILE A 3 5.56 16.64 -8.43
CA ILE A 3 5.80 15.29 -7.94
C ILE A 3 6.71 15.41 -6.72
N TYR A 4 6.19 15.03 -5.55
CA TYR A 4 6.97 14.88 -4.33
C TYR A 4 7.88 13.66 -4.41
N GLY A 5 7.36 12.56 -4.95
CA GLY A 5 8.09 11.32 -5.14
C GLY A 5 7.30 10.27 -5.90
N ILE A 6 8.01 9.26 -6.37
CA ILE A 6 7.43 8.08 -7.02
C ILE A 6 7.86 6.82 -6.28
N GLY A 7 7.04 5.80 -6.33
CA GLY A 7 7.36 4.52 -5.75
C GLY A 7 6.78 3.38 -6.56
N THR A 8 7.56 2.32 -6.69
CA THR A 8 7.11 1.05 -7.27
C THR A 8 7.62 -0.10 -6.43
N ASP A 9 6.85 -1.17 -6.45
CA ASP A 9 7.23 -2.44 -5.84
C ASP A 9 6.68 -3.60 -6.65
N ILE A 10 7.40 -4.72 -6.62
CA ILE A 10 7.00 -5.98 -7.23
C ILE A 10 7.19 -7.11 -6.22
N ILE A 11 6.14 -7.89 -6.04
CA ILE A 11 6.07 -8.97 -5.06
C ILE A 11 5.86 -10.28 -5.79
N GLN A 12 6.74 -11.24 -5.52
CA GLN A 12 6.54 -12.62 -5.96
C GLN A 12 5.59 -13.33 -4.98
N ILE A 13 4.46 -13.82 -5.48
CA ILE A 13 3.38 -14.39 -4.67
C ILE A 13 3.85 -15.63 -3.89
N SER A 14 4.69 -16.47 -4.50
CA SER A 14 5.24 -17.66 -3.84
C SER A 14 6.10 -17.33 -2.61
N ARG A 15 6.78 -16.17 -2.59
CA ARG A 15 7.55 -15.72 -1.43
C ARG A 15 6.64 -15.34 -0.27
N VAL A 16 5.53 -14.67 -0.56
CA VAL A 16 4.53 -14.33 0.47
C VAL A 16 3.81 -15.58 0.97
N ALA A 17 3.54 -16.56 0.09
CA ALA A 17 2.99 -17.85 0.49
C ALA A 17 3.87 -18.55 1.55
N ALA A 18 5.19 -18.63 1.30
CA ALA A 18 6.13 -19.22 2.25
C ALA A 18 6.20 -18.45 3.59
N VAL A 19 6.04 -17.12 3.57
CA VAL A 19 5.95 -16.31 4.80
C VAL A 19 4.65 -16.61 5.54
N MET A 20 3.54 -16.72 4.84
CA MET A 20 2.24 -17.04 5.43
C MET A 20 2.25 -18.41 6.10
N GLU A 21 2.86 -19.41 5.47
CA GLU A 21 3.04 -20.75 6.05
C GLU A 21 3.88 -20.70 7.33
N ARG A 22 5.07 -20.10 7.28
CA ARG A 22 5.96 -19.97 8.45
C ARG A 22 5.35 -19.17 9.61
N THR A 23 4.45 -18.24 9.31
CA THR A 23 3.82 -17.38 10.33
C THR A 23 2.43 -17.86 10.74
N GLU A 24 1.98 -19.01 10.24
CA GLU A 24 0.64 -19.55 10.50
C GLU A 24 -0.46 -18.52 10.20
N GLY A 25 -0.28 -17.74 9.13
CA GLY A 25 -1.21 -16.71 8.68
C GLY A 25 -1.12 -15.36 9.43
N ARG A 26 -0.35 -15.24 10.52
CA ARG A 26 -0.22 -13.98 11.29
C ARG A 26 0.35 -12.82 10.48
N PHE A 27 1.05 -13.10 9.37
CA PHE A 27 1.58 -12.04 8.51
C PHE A 27 0.48 -11.14 7.92
N ALA A 28 -0.69 -11.69 7.59
CA ALA A 28 -1.80 -10.89 7.06
C ALA A 28 -2.27 -9.80 8.04
N SER A 29 -2.44 -10.14 9.33
CA SER A 29 -2.88 -9.17 10.35
C SER A 29 -1.79 -8.17 10.76
N ARG A 30 -0.52 -8.45 10.46
CA ARG A 30 0.58 -7.49 10.59
C ARG A 30 0.59 -6.46 9.47
N VAL A 31 0.29 -6.89 8.24
CA VAL A 31 0.37 -6.06 7.04
C VAL A 31 -0.90 -5.26 6.82
N LEU A 32 -2.06 -5.90 6.94
CA LEU A 32 -3.35 -5.32 6.55
C LEU A 32 -3.93 -4.42 7.65
N GLY A 33 -4.51 -3.30 7.21
CA GLY A 33 -5.38 -2.49 8.05
C GLY A 33 -6.74 -3.16 8.28
N PRO A 34 -7.58 -2.59 9.16
CA PRO A 34 -8.84 -3.22 9.58
C PRO A 34 -9.81 -3.49 8.42
N ASP A 35 -9.91 -2.57 7.45
CA ASP A 35 -10.85 -2.72 6.33
C ASP A 35 -10.31 -3.65 5.26
N GLU A 36 -9.00 -3.59 5.02
CA GLU A 36 -8.34 -4.55 4.13
C GLU A 36 -8.44 -5.97 4.68
N LEU A 37 -8.26 -6.15 5.99
CA LEU A 37 -8.33 -7.45 6.64
C LEU A 37 -9.71 -8.09 6.47
N ARG A 38 -10.79 -7.29 6.60
CA ARG A 38 -12.16 -7.75 6.35
C ARG A 38 -12.35 -8.26 4.92
N VAL A 39 -11.80 -7.55 3.93
CA VAL A 39 -11.87 -7.96 2.52
C VAL A 39 -11.02 -9.20 2.27
N TYR A 40 -9.82 -9.26 2.87
CA TYR A 40 -8.93 -10.40 2.80
C TYR A 40 -9.61 -11.66 3.34
N GLU A 41 -10.20 -11.61 4.53
CA GLU A 41 -10.90 -12.75 5.15
C GLU A 41 -12.03 -13.26 4.27
N ALA A 42 -12.86 -12.36 3.74
CA ALA A 42 -13.94 -12.71 2.83
C ALA A 42 -13.45 -13.37 1.53
N ARG A 43 -12.33 -12.89 0.96
CA ARG A 43 -11.72 -13.48 -0.24
C ARG A 43 -11.06 -14.82 0.07
N ASN A 44 -10.33 -14.92 1.18
CA ASN A 44 -9.62 -16.10 1.61
C ASN A 44 -10.57 -17.26 1.91
N ALA A 45 -11.70 -16.98 2.57
CA ALA A 45 -12.75 -17.97 2.82
C ALA A 45 -13.36 -18.54 1.52
N ARG A 46 -13.42 -17.74 0.45
CA ARG A 46 -13.90 -18.19 -0.86
C ARG A 46 -12.82 -18.92 -1.67
N SER A 47 -11.57 -18.48 -1.57
CA SER A 47 -10.42 -19.07 -2.25
C SER A 47 -9.11 -18.56 -1.63
N ALA A 48 -8.31 -19.49 -1.10
CA ALA A 48 -7.00 -19.17 -0.53
C ALA A 48 -6.08 -18.45 -1.54
N VAL A 49 -6.14 -18.84 -2.82
CA VAL A 49 -5.38 -18.20 -3.90
C VAL A 49 -5.78 -16.72 -4.07
N ARG A 50 -7.09 -16.43 -4.04
CA ARG A 50 -7.59 -15.03 -4.14
C ARG A 50 -7.28 -14.22 -2.88
N GLY A 51 -7.30 -14.85 -1.71
CA GLY A 51 -6.87 -14.22 -0.45
C GLY A 51 -5.39 -13.85 -0.49
N LEU A 52 -4.54 -14.78 -0.92
CA LEU A 52 -3.10 -14.56 -1.03
C LEU A 52 -2.76 -13.48 -2.07
N ALA A 53 -3.35 -13.52 -3.26
CA ALA A 53 -3.15 -12.48 -4.28
C ALA A 53 -3.55 -11.10 -3.75
N TYR A 54 -4.69 -11.00 -3.06
CA TYR A 54 -5.13 -9.76 -2.41
C TYR A 54 -4.08 -9.25 -1.40
N LEU A 55 -3.59 -10.10 -0.50
CA LEU A 55 -2.54 -9.73 0.46
C LEU A 55 -1.29 -9.22 -0.25
N CYS A 56 -0.83 -9.90 -1.32
CA CYS A 56 0.34 -9.50 -2.09
C CYS A 56 0.16 -8.12 -2.74
N THR A 57 -1.03 -7.84 -3.29
CA THR A 57 -1.32 -6.53 -3.88
C THR A 57 -1.24 -5.40 -2.85
N ARG A 58 -1.74 -5.63 -1.62
CA ARG A 58 -1.68 -4.64 -0.53
C ARG A 58 -0.27 -4.46 -0.01
N PHE A 59 0.48 -5.54 0.12
CA PHE A 59 1.87 -5.50 0.52
C PHE A 59 2.71 -4.67 -0.49
N SER A 60 2.60 -4.98 -1.78
CA SER A 60 3.22 -4.22 -2.87
C SER A 60 2.83 -2.74 -2.85
N ALA A 61 1.54 -2.43 -2.69
CA ALA A 61 1.05 -1.06 -2.68
C ALA A 61 1.60 -0.25 -1.50
N LYS A 62 1.78 -0.86 -0.33
CA LYS A 62 2.33 -0.21 0.87
C LYS A 62 3.83 0.03 0.76
N GLU A 63 4.58 -0.93 0.21
CA GLU A 63 6.00 -0.74 -0.11
C GLU A 63 6.19 0.41 -1.11
N ALA A 64 5.44 0.39 -2.22
CA ALA A 64 5.46 1.46 -3.23
C ALA A 64 5.08 2.82 -2.62
N PHE A 65 4.05 2.87 -1.78
CA PHE A 65 3.66 4.10 -1.08
C PHE A 65 4.78 4.63 -0.18
N SER A 66 5.40 3.76 0.63
CA SER A 66 6.48 4.14 1.54
C SER A 66 7.69 4.75 0.82
N LYS A 67 7.98 4.26 -0.38
CA LYS A 67 9.02 4.80 -1.28
C LYS A 67 8.61 6.17 -1.85
N ALA A 68 7.37 6.30 -2.32
CA ALA A 68 6.85 7.52 -2.90
C ALA A 68 6.82 8.71 -1.91
N ILE A 69 6.58 8.45 -0.62
CA ILE A 69 6.60 9.47 0.43
C ILE A 69 7.99 9.67 1.07
N GLY A 70 9.01 8.95 0.60
CA GLY A 70 10.41 9.14 1.00
C GLY A 70 10.77 8.66 2.41
N THR A 71 9.85 8.05 3.16
CA THR A 71 10.09 7.57 4.53
C THR A 71 10.62 6.15 4.58
N GLY A 72 10.33 5.33 3.56
CA GLY A 72 10.39 3.87 3.70
C GLY A 72 9.50 3.37 4.83
N MET A 73 9.78 2.18 5.38
CA MET A 73 9.03 1.59 6.51
C MET A 73 9.54 2.11 7.86
N HIS A 74 9.75 3.41 7.96
CA HIS A 74 10.16 4.12 9.18
C HIS A 74 9.05 5.06 9.62
N TRP A 75 8.96 5.28 10.93
CA TRP A 75 7.96 6.17 11.54
C TRP A 75 7.89 7.53 10.78
N PRO A 76 6.68 8.08 10.49
CA PRO A 76 5.37 7.61 10.95
C PRO A 76 4.75 6.51 10.07
N MET A 77 5.44 6.10 9.00
CA MET A 77 4.98 5.03 8.14
C MET A 77 5.10 3.68 8.83
N THR A 78 3.97 2.97 8.91
CA THR A 78 3.88 1.57 9.34
C THR A 78 2.89 0.86 8.43
N TRP A 79 2.94 -0.48 8.42
CA TRP A 79 2.03 -1.29 7.61
C TRP A 79 0.55 -0.94 7.80
N ARG A 80 0.12 -0.73 9.04
CA ARG A 80 -1.30 -0.51 9.36
C ARG A 80 -1.70 0.96 9.33
N ALA A 81 -0.74 1.88 9.24
CA ALA A 81 -1.02 3.32 9.16
C ALA A 81 -1.62 3.73 7.81
N VAL A 82 -1.52 2.89 6.78
CA VAL A 82 -2.12 3.13 5.46
C VAL A 82 -2.84 1.88 4.95
N GLN A 83 -3.98 2.10 4.29
CA GLN A 83 -4.79 1.07 3.64
C GLN A 83 -4.96 1.38 2.16
N THR A 84 -4.96 0.35 1.31
CA THR A 84 -5.43 0.46 -0.08
C THR A 84 -6.85 -0.08 -0.19
N LEU A 85 -7.79 0.83 -0.37
CA LEU A 85 -9.22 0.54 -0.55
C LEU A 85 -9.62 0.77 -2.00
N ASN A 86 -10.90 0.57 -2.31
CA ASN A 86 -11.45 0.81 -3.64
C ASN A 86 -12.68 1.72 -3.52
N GLU A 87 -12.78 2.69 -4.42
CA GLU A 87 -14.01 3.46 -4.63
C GLU A 87 -15.12 2.58 -5.22
N PRO A 88 -16.39 3.01 -5.21
CA PRO A 88 -17.48 2.29 -5.88
C PRO A 88 -17.22 2.00 -7.37
N SER A 89 -16.42 2.83 -8.04
CA SER A 89 -15.97 2.64 -9.41
C SER A 89 -14.96 1.49 -9.60
N GLY A 90 -14.41 0.96 -8.50
CA GLY A 90 -13.31 0.01 -8.50
C GLY A 90 -11.91 0.64 -8.49
N ARG A 91 -11.79 1.97 -8.64
CA ARG A 91 -10.50 2.67 -8.59
C ARG A 91 -9.83 2.49 -7.22
N PRO A 92 -8.56 2.06 -7.15
CA PRO A 92 -7.86 1.94 -5.87
C PRO A 92 -7.49 3.30 -5.30
N VAL A 93 -7.61 3.45 -3.98
CA VAL A 93 -7.28 4.67 -3.23
C VAL A 93 -6.48 4.32 -1.97
N MET A 94 -5.56 5.20 -1.58
CA MET A 94 -4.78 5.07 -0.35
C MET A 94 -5.40 5.92 0.75
N VAL A 95 -5.62 5.32 1.91
CA VAL A 95 -6.17 5.98 3.09
C VAL A 95 -5.17 5.85 4.23
N ALA A 96 -4.50 6.95 4.54
CA ALA A 96 -3.64 7.05 5.72
C ALA A 96 -4.48 7.32 6.98
N SER A 97 -3.93 6.97 8.14
CA SER A 97 -4.56 7.17 9.44
C SER A 97 -3.54 7.56 10.51
N GLY A 98 -4.02 8.10 11.63
CA GLY A 98 -3.19 8.48 12.76
C GLY A 98 -2.11 9.50 12.39
N GLU A 99 -0.91 9.32 12.95
CA GLU A 99 0.22 10.23 12.76
C GLU A 99 0.68 10.32 11.30
N LEU A 100 0.52 9.25 10.52
CA LEU A 100 0.87 9.27 9.09
C LEU A 100 -0.05 10.22 8.31
N ALA A 101 -1.36 10.23 8.60
CA ALA A 101 -2.28 11.16 7.96
C ALA A 101 -1.92 12.61 8.29
N GLN A 102 -1.67 12.91 9.58
CA GLN A 102 -1.24 14.23 10.03
C GLN A 102 0.09 14.66 9.35
N TRP A 103 1.02 13.72 9.19
CA TRP A 103 2.32 13.99 8.55
C TRP A 103 2.19 14.34 7.07
N LEU A 104 1.28 13.66 6.35
CA LEU A 104 0.98 13.94 4.94
C LEU A 104 0.27 15.28 4.78
N ASP A 105 -0.75 15.54 5.60
CA ASP A 105 -1.53 16.78 5.58
C ASP A 105 -0.65 18.00 5.85
N ALA A 106 0.24 17.91 6.86
CA ALA A 106 1.19 18.97 7.19
C ALA A 106 2.17 19.31 6.04
N ARG A 107 2.35 18.39 5.08
CA ARG A 107 3.21 18.57 3.90
C ARG A 107 2.42 18.78 2.61
N GLY A 108 1.09 18.83 2.69
CA GLY A 108 0.21 18.91 1.53
C GLY A 108 0.42 17.76 0.53
N ILE A 109 0.81 16.57 1.00
CA ILE A 109 1.10 15.42 0.15
C ILE A 109 -0.20 14.65 -0.13
N SER A 110 -0.52 14.52 -1.40
CA SER A 110 -1.57 13.63 -1.91
C SER A 110 -0.95 12.49 -2.70
N VAL A 111 -1.63 11.35 -2.79
CA VAL A 111 -1.10 10.17 -3.50
C VAL A 111 -2.11 9.56 -4.45
N ARG A 112 -1.61 9.00 -5.55
CA ARG A 112 -2.36 8.14 -6.48
C ARG A 112 -1.67 6.79 -6.57
N VAL A 113 -2.46 5.73 -6.62
CA VAL A 113 -1.96 4.36 -6.75
C VAL A 113 -2.63 3.65 -7.90
N THR A 114 -1.88 2.79 -8.57
CA THR A 114 -2.41 1.71 -9.41
C THR A 114 -1.76 0.40 -9.01
N ILE A 115 -2.50 -0.69 -9.21
CA ILE A 115 -2.14 -2.04 -8.80
C ILE A 115 -2.48 -2.98 -9.95
N SER A 116 -1.57 -3.90 -10.24
CA SER A 116 -1.81 -5.01 -11.14
C SER A 116 -1.25 -6.28 -10.52
N ASP A 117 -1.90 -7.41 -10.77
CA ASP A 117 -1.42 -8.72 -10.40
C ASP A 117 -1.69 -9.73 -11.51
N GLU A 118 -0.84 -10.75 -11.55
CA GLU A 118 -1.06 -11.96 -12.33
C GLU A 118 -0.80 -13.19 -11.43
N ARG A 119 -0.57 -14.37 -12.00
CA ARG A 119 -0.43 -15.62 -11.26
C ARG A 119 0.73 -15.60 -10.26
N ASP A 120 1.88 -15.05 -10.64
CA ASP A 120 3.14 -15.19 -9.90
C ASP A 120 3.59 -13.88 -9.25
N TYR A 121 3.11 -12.73 -9.72
CA TYR A 121 3.55 -11.41 -9.33
C TYR A 121 2.38 -10.45 -9.05
N ALA A 122 2.59 -9.57 -8.07
CA ALA A 122 1.82 -8.35 -7.88
C ALA A 122 2.74 -7.14 -8.01
N VAL A 123 2.28 -6.09 -8.67
CA VAL A 123 3.02 -4.85 -8.91
C VAL A 123 2.17 -3.63 -8.58
N SER A 124 2.78 -2.62 -7.99
CA SER A 124 2.13 -1.36 -7.66
C SER A 124 2.97 -0.18 -8.11
N PHE A 125 2.29 0.88 -8.53
CA PHE A 125 2.89 2.18 -8.83
C PHE A 125 2.17 3.26 -8.04
N VAL A 126 2.94 4.12 -7.39
CA VAL A 126 2.46 5.24 -6.59
C VAL A 126 3.14 6.52 -7.05
N ILE A 127 2.35 7.58 -7.20
CA ILE A 127 2.82 8.95 -7.38
C ILE A 127 2.34 9.76 -6.18
N ALA A 128 3.27 10.42 -5.49
CA ALA A 128 2.99 11.40 -4.47
C ALA A 128 3.15 12.80 -5.07
N GLU A 129 2.15 13.66 -4.89
CA GLU A 129 2.11 15.02 -5.40
C GLU A 129 1.95 16.00 -4.23
N THR A 130 2.61 17.15 -4.30
CA THR A 130 2.44 18.25 -3.34
C THR A 130 2.13 19.56 -4.07
N VAL A 131 1.56 20.51 -3.36
CA VAL A 131 1.38 21.88 -3.86
C VAL A 131 2.76 22.53 -3.84
N ASP A 132 3.19 23.12 -4.97
CA ASP A 132 4.55 23.64 -5.13
C ASP A 132 5.00 24.49 -3.94
N ALA A 133 5.98 24.00 -3.18
CA ALA A 133 6.87 24.90 -2.45
C ALA A 133 7.74 25.53 -3.52
N ALA A 134 7.55 26.83 -3.78
CA ALA A 134 8.29 27.60 -4.77
C ALA A 134 9.74 27.12 -4.87
N SER A 135 10.19 26.79 -6.10
CA SER A 135 11.62 26.70 -6.39
C SER A 135 12.29 27.94 -5.78
N PRO A 136 13.36 27.79 -4.97
CA PRO A 136 14.14 28.96 -4.62
C PRO A 136 14.60 29.55 -5.95
N ALA A 137 14.19 30.78 -6.24
CA ALA A 137 14.68 31.51 -7.38
C ALA A 137 16.22 31.48 -7.33
N ALA A 138 16.83 30.91 -8.36
CA ALA A 138 18.26 31.06 -8.62
C ALA A 138 18.52 32.46 -9.16
#